data_AF-V7B7K7-F1
#
_entry.id   AF-V7B7K7-F1
#
_cell.length_a   1.000
_cell.length_b   1.000
_cell.length_c   1.000
_cell.angle_alpha   90.00
_cell.angle_beta   90.00
_cell.angle_gamma   90.00
#
_symmetry.space_group_name_H-M   'P 1'
#
loop_
_entity.id
_entity.type
_entity.pdbx_description
1 polymer ?
#
loop_
_entity_poly.entity_id
_entity_poly.type
_entity_poly.pdbx_seq_one_letter_code
_entity_poly.pdbx_strand_id
1 'polypeptide(L)' 'MEIPEGRKWMYKRLDRNKHLTEEFREGVYEFLQYVISQEKFQEQGEMLRCPCIKCSCKVFKYVDQVGWDLYQEGFMP' A
#
# COMPACT_ATOMS: atom_id res chain seq x y z
N MET A 1 7.60 15.87 -10.18
CA MET A 1 8.04 15.47 -8.83
C MET A 1 8.93 14.27 -9.00
N GLU A 2 10.16 14.34 -8.48
CA GLU A 2 11.06 13.18 -8.48
C GLU A 2 10.56 12.20 -7.41
N ILE A 3 10.24 10.97 -7.81
CA ILE A 3 9.82 9.92 -6.90
C ILE A 3 11.08 9.27 -6.35
N PRO A 4 11.29 9.26 -5.01
CA PRO A 4 12.46 8.61 -4.41
C PRO A 4 12.57 7.15 -4.88
N GLU A 5 13.79 6.65 -5.08
CA GLU A 5 14.05 5.31 -5.63
C GLU A 5 13.23 4.22 -4.91
N GLY A 6 13.24 4.24 -3.57
CA GLY A 6 12.51 3.29 -2.74
C GLY A 6 10.98 3.38 -2.81
N ARG A 7 10.41 4.37 -3.52
CA ARG A 7 8.97 4.50 -3.76
C ARG A 7 8.57 4.25 -5.21
N LYS A 8 9.52 4.02 -6.12
CA LYS A 8 9.21 3.82 -7.54
C LYS A 8 8.31 2.60 -7.78
N TRP A 9 8.51 1.52 -7.03
CA TRP A 9 7.70 0.30 -7.12
C TRP A 9 6.21 0.58 -6.88
N MET A 10 5.88 1.53 -5.99
CA MET A 10 4.50 1.88 -5.63
C MET A 10 3.70 2.39 -6.83
N TYR A 11 4.36 2.96 -7.83
CA TYR A 11 3.72 3.54 -9.00
C TYR A 11 3.88 2.67 -10.26
N LYS A 12 4.62 1.56 -10.17
CA LYS A 12 4.70 0.54 -11.22
C LYS A 12 3.65 -0.55 -11.01
N ARG A 13 2.41 -0.16 -10.73
CA ARG A 13 1.35 -1.08 -10.34
C ARG A 13 0.95 -2.06 -11.43
N LEU A 14 0.77 -1.57 -12.66
CA LEU A 14 0.28 -2.36 -13.79
C LEU A 14 1.34 -2.46 -14.89
N ASP A 15 1.45 -3.64 -15.49
CA ASP A 15 2.24 -3.86 -16.70
C ASP A 15 1.53 -3.34 -17.96
N ARG A 16 2.14 -3.55 -19.13
CA ARG A 16 1.56 -3.14 -20.43
C ARG A 16 0.24 -3.84 -20.76
N ASN A 17 0.01 -5.02 -20.17
CA ASN A 17 -1.20 -5.83 -20.34
C ASN A 17 -2.25 -5.56 -19.26
N LYS A 18 -2.03 -4.56 -18.39
CA LYS A 18 -2.89 -4.22 -17.25
C LYS A 18 -2.95 -5.30 -16.17
N HIS A 19 -1.94 -6.14 -16.06
CA HIS A 19 -1.77 -7.06 -14.93
C HIS A 19 -0.98 -6.39 -13.81
N LEU A 20 -1.27 -6.76 -12.56
CA LEU A 20 -0.44 -6.36 -11.42
C LEU A 20 0.98 -6.88 -11.61
N THR A 21 1.95 -5.99 -11.47
CA THR A 21 3.38 -6.38 -11.52
C THR A 21 3.77 -7.14 -10.26
N GLU A 22 4.78 -7.99 -10.39
CA GLU A 22 5.39 -8.69 -9.26
C GLU A 22 6.06 -7.71 -8.30
N GLU A 23 6.82 -6.74 -8.83
CA GLU A 23 7.46 -5.65 -8.07
C GLU A 23 6.44 -4.90 -7.18
N PHE A 24 5.22 -4.67 -7.69
CA PHE A 24 4.16 -4.05 -6.89
C PHE A 24 3.60 -4.98 -5.81
N ARG A 25 3.39 -6.27 -6.12
CA ARG A 25 2.87 -7.25 -5.17
C ARG A 25 3.82 -7.48 -4.00
N GLU A 26 5.10 -7.67 -4.30
CA GLU A 26 6.15 -7.85 -3.31
C GLU A 26 6.28 -6.59 -2.44
N GLY A 27 6.33 -5.40 -3.07
CA GLY A 27 6.40 -4.16 -2.32
C GLY A 27 5.18 -3.90 -1.42
N VAL A 28 3.96 -4.21 -1.87
CA VAL A 28 2.76 -4.13 -1.01
C VAL A 28 2.86 -5.11 0.15
N TYR A 29 3.31 -6.33 -0.09
CA TYR A 29 3.51 -7.32 0.97
C TYR A 29 4.52 -6.84 2.02
N GLU A 30 5.70 -6.39 1.59
CA GLU A 30 6.74 -5.85 2.48
C GLU A 30 6.25 -4.61 3.24
N PHE A 31 5.53 -3.71 2.57
CA PHE A 31 4.92 -2.54 3.21
C PHE A 31 3.97 -2.93 4.33
N LEU A 32 3.06 -3.90 4.11
CA LEU A 32 2.11 -4.33 5.12
C LEU A 32 2.81 -5.06 6.28
N GLN A 33 3.81 -5.90 6.00
CA GLN A 33 4.63 -6.53 7.05
C GLN A 33 5.34 -5.50 7.92
N TYR A 34 5.93 -4.47 7.29
CA TYR A 34 6.57 -3.38 8.01
C TYR A 34 5.61 -2.61 8.90
N VAL A 35 4.37 -2.35 8.44
CA VAL A 35 3.34 -1.71 9.26
C VAL A 35 2.97 -2.58 10.46
N ILE A 36 2.73 -3.88 10.23
CA ILE A 36 2.36 -4.82 11.30
C ILE A 36 3.45 -4.90 12.38
N SER A 37 4.72 -4.81 11.99
CA SER A 37 5.84 -4.87 12.93
C SER A 37 6.03 -3.61 13.76
N GLN A 38 5.29 -2.52 13.48
CA GLN A 38 5.38 -1.29 14.28
C GLN A 38 4.61 -1.45 15.59
N GLU A 39 5.23 -1.12 16.72
CA GLU A 39 4.57 -1.12 18.04
C GLU A 39 3.31 -0.24 18.04
N LYS A 40 3.37 0.92 17.39
CA LYS A 40 2.21 1.83 17.24
C LYS A 40 1.01 1.19 16.55
N PHE A 41 1.22 0.24 15.64
CA PHE A 41 0.12 -0.45 14.97
C PHE A 41 -0.62 -1.38 15.95
N GLN A 42 0.12 -2.04 16.85
CA GLN A 42 -0.43 -2.86 17.92
C GLN A 42 -1.24 -2.02 18.92
N GLU A 43 -0.73 -0.83 19.27
CA GLU A 43 -1.41 0.11 20.17
C GLU A 43 -2.70 0.70 19.58
N GLN A 44 -2.79 0.82 18.24
CA GLN A 44 -3.90 1.46 17.53
C GLN A 44 -5.03 0.49 17.12
N GLY A 45 -5.05 -0.73 17.68
CA GLY A 45 -6.10 -1.70 17.43
C GLY A 45 -6.04 -2.32 16.03
N GLU A 46 -4.83 -2.50 15.50
CA GLU A 46 -4.56 -3.21 14.24
C GLU A 46 -5.21 -2.59 12.99
N MET A 47 -5.52 -1.29 13.04
CA MET A 47 -6.03 -0.52 11.91
C MET A 47 -5.03 0.57 11.51
N LEU A 48 -4.95 0.84 10.20
CA LEU A 48 -4.13 1.92 9.66
C LEU A 48 -4.92 2.80 8.69
N ARG A 49 -4.42 4.01 8.46
CA ARG A 49 -4.93 4.87 7.39
C ARG A 49 -4.63 4.24 6.04
N CYS A 50 -5.66 4.00 5.24
CA CYS A 50 -5.51 3.42 3.91
C CYS A 50 -4.89 4.45 2.94
N PRO A 51 -3.68 4.19 2.39
CA PRO A 51 -3.00 5.12 1.49
C PRO A 51 -3.41 4.93 0.02
N CYS A 52 -4.51 4.23 -0.24
CA CYS A 52 -4.99 4.07 -1.60
C CYS A 52 -5.55 5.38 -2.16
N ILE A 53 -5.59 5.51 -3.49
CA ILE A 53 -6.11 6.70 -4.19
C ILE A 53 -7.50 7.09 -3.66
N LYS A 54 -8.41 6.11 -3.54
CA LYS A 54 -9.79 6.32 -3.13
C LYS A 54 -9.94 6.80 -1.68
N CYS A 55 -9.15 6.27 -0.76
CA CYS A 55 -9.22 6.64 0.65
C CYS A 55 -8.40 7.88 0.99
N SER A 56 -7.32 8.16 0.25
CA SER A 56 -6.44 9.32 0.43
C SER A 56 -5.98 9.51 1.89
N CYS A 57 -5.63 8.42 2.59
CA CYS A 57 -5.24 8.41 4.00
C CYS A 57 -6.33 8.91 4.99
N LYS A 58 -7.59 9.05 4.58
CA LYS A 58 -8.68 9.56 5.43
C LYS A 58 -9.43 8.47 6.19
N VAL A 59 -9.38 7.23 5.71
CA VAL A 59 -10.15 6.09 6.25
C VAL A 59 -9.21 5.12 6.95
N PHE A 60 -9.56 4.72 8.17
CA PHE A 60 -8.89 3.61 8.87
C PHE A 60 -9.49 2.28 8.42
N LYS A 61 -8.62 1.31 8.12
CA LYS A 61 -9.00 -0.04 7.69
C LYS A 61 -8.04 -1.06 8.29
N TYR A 62 -8.48 -2.31 8.33
CA TYR A 62 -7.63 -3.46 8.64
C TYR A 62 -6.62 -3.70 7.51
N VAL A 63 -5.50 -4.34 7.85
CA VAL A 63 -4.35 -4.54 6.94
C VAL A 63 -4.73 -5.30 5.67
N ASP A 64 -5.57 -6.32 5.79
CA ASP A 64 -6.09 -7.11 4.68
C ASP A 64 -6.90 -6.24 3.70
N GLN A 65 -7.77 -5.38 4.21
CA GLN A 65 -8.56 -4.46 3.42
C GLN A 65 -7.69 -3.39 2.74
N VAL A 66 -6.64 -2.91 3.41
CA VAL A 66 -5.67 -1.99 2.81
C VAL A 66 -4.92 -2.67 1.67
N GLY A 67 -4.46 -3.92 1.87
CA GLY A 67 -3.80 -4.68 0.80
C GLY A 67 -4.70 -4.85 -0.43
N TRP A 68 -5.97 -5.21 -0.21
CA TRP A 68 -6.95 -5.33 -1.29
C TRP A 68 -7.17 -4.01 -2.03
N ASP A 69 -7.37 -2.91 -1.29
CA ASP A 69 -7.52 -1.57 -1.87
C ASP A 69 -6.29 -1.17 -2.68
N LEU A 70 -5.08 -1.47 -2.22
CA LEU A 70 -3.85 -1.16 -2.95
C LEU A 70 -3.73 -1.98 -4.24
N TYR A 71 -4.13 -3.25 -4.21
CA TYR A 71 -4.20 -4.07 -5.43
C TYR A 71 -5.24 -3.59 -6.43
N GLN A 72 -6.32 -2.94 -5.98
CA GLN A 72 -7.42 -2.45 -6.85
C GLN A 72 -7.28 -0.98 -7.28
N GLU A 73 -6.75 -0.12 -6.43
CA GLU A 73 -6.72 1.34 -6.63
C GLU A 73 -5.28 1.87 -6.74
N GLY A 74 -4.30 1.20 -6.13
CA GLY A 74 -2.92 1.69 -6.05
C GLY A 74 -2.75 2.80 -5.02
N PHE A 75 -1.51 3.27 -4.85
CA PHE A 75 -1.18 4.31 -3.88
C PHE A 75 -1.55 5.71 -4.39
N MET A 76 -1.91 6.59 -3.45
CA MET A 76 -2.00 8.01 -3.76
C MET A 76 -0.62 8.60 -4.15
N PRO A 77 -0.56 9.52 -5.13
CA PRO A 77 0.65 10.24 -5.50
C PRO A 77 1.26 11.06 -4.37
#